data_AF-A0A9D1WAI8-F1
#
_entry.id   AF-A0A9D1WAI8-F1
#
_cell.length_a   1.000
_cell.length_b   1.000
_cell.length_c   1.000
_cell.angle_alpha   90.00
_cell.angle_beta   90.00
_cell.angle_gamma   90.00
#
_symmetry.space_group_name_H-M   'P 1'
#
loop_
_entity.id
_entity.type
_entity.pdbx_description
1 polymer ?
#
loop_
_entity_poly.entity_id
_entity_poly.type
_entity_poly.pdbx_seq_one_letter_code
_entity_poly.pdbx_strand_id
1 'polypeptide(L)'
;LSDAQTEYIKQFSERIPPLPKRTVDGKEMLAPAEVWGRLNNTESPQLYGVYPWGFYGIGRPDLEVAINTYKFDPDVQEFKSHVGWKQHNIFAARLGLVDEAKKYTSLKLQNSERRFPAFWGPGFDWVPDHNWGGSGMIGLQEMLMQVHGDDIYLLPSWPKEWDVDFKLHAPQNTTIQGVYKDGEIKELKVFPEIRKKDIKVLN
;
A
#
# COMPACT_ATOMS: atom_id res chain seq x y z
N LEU A 1 3.93 -28.55 -9.01
CA LEU A 1 3.92 -29.26 -7.71
C LEU A 1 3.41 -30.67 -7.97
N SER A 2 3.90 -31.68 -7.25
CA SER A 2 3.26 -33.01 -7.30
C SER A 2 1.91 -32.97 -6.58
N ASP A 3 1.07 -33.97 -6.81
CA ASP A 3 -0.24 -34.08 -6.15
C ASP A 3 -0.08 -34.14 -4.61
N ALA A 4 0.90 -34.91 -4.13
CA ALA A 4 1.21 -35.01 -2.71
C ALA A 4 1.65 -33.66 -2.09
N GLN A 5 2.46 -32.88 -2.81
CA GLN A 5 2.85 -31.54 -2.36
C GLN A 5 1.66 -30.59 -2.33
N THR A 6 0.79 -30.66 -3.34
CA THR A 6 -0.42 -29.83 -3.44
C THR A 6 -1.36 -30.13 -2.29
N GLU A 7 -1.59 -31.41 -1.98
CA GLU A 7 -2.44 -31.84 -0.88
C GLU A 7 -1.89 -31.41 0.48
N TYR A 8 -0.58 -31.58 0.69
CA TYR A 8 0.07 -31.11 1.91
C TYR A 8 -0.11 -29.60 2.14
N ILE A 9 0.06 -28.78 1.09
CA ILE A 9 -0.09 -27.32 1.19
C ILE A 9 -1.55 -26.94 1.51
N LYS A 10 -2.54 -27.60 0.90
CA LYS A 10 -3.96 -27.37 1.20
C LYS A 10 -4.26 -27.66 2.67
N GLN A 11 -3.89 -28.85 3.15
CA GLN A 11 -4.10 -29.24 4.54
C GLN A 11 -3.32 -28.35 5.52
N PHE A 12 -2.14 -27.85 5.13
CA PHE A 12 -1.40 -26.89 5.95
C PHE A 12 -2.13 -25.55 6.03
N SER A 13 -2.63 -25.04 4.90
CA SER A 13 -3.38 -23.77 4.86
C SER A 13 -4.62 -23.80 5.75
N GLU A 14 -5.32 -24.93 5.85
CA GLU A 14 -6.50 -25.09 6.71
C GLU A 14 -6.20 -25.04 8.21
N ARG A 15 -4.93 -25.23 8.60
CA ARG A 15 -4.46 -25.19 9.98
C ARG A 15 -3.91 -23.83 10.41
N ILE A 16 -3.75 -22.90 9.48
CA ILE A 16 -3.28 -21.55 9.79
C ILE A 16 -4.45 -20.77 10.41
N PRO A 17 -4.31 -20.21 11.62
CA PRO A 17 -5.38 -19.43 12.24
C PRO A 17 -5.70 -18.17 11.43
N PRO A 18 -6.92 -17.64 11.52
CA PRO A 18 -7.27 -16.37 10.90
C PRO A 18 -6.43 -15.23 11.50
N LEU A 19 -6.30 -14.13 10.75
CA LEU A 19 -5.61 -12.94 11.25
C LEU A 19 -6.37 -12.37 12.47
N PRO A 20 -5.65 -12.03 13.54
CA PRO A 20 -6.30 -11.57 14.76
C PRO A 20 -6.94 -10.20 14.55
N LYS A 21 -8.11 -10.01 15.15
CA LYS A 21 -8.83 -8.74 15.19
C LYS A 21 -9.01 -8.30 16.64
N ARG A 22 -9.19 -7.01 16.84
CA ARG A 22 -9.53 -6.42 18.14
C ARG A 22 -10.64 -5.39 17.99
N THR A 23 -11.37 -5.15 19.06
CA THR A 23 -12.31 -4.03 19.14
C THR A 23 -11.75 -2.98 20.08
N VAL A 24 -11.56 -1.76 19.58
CA VAL A 24 -11.15 -0.59 20.36
C VAL A 24 -12.21 0.49 20.14
N ASP A 25 -12.77 1.03 21.23
CA ASP A 25 -13.83 2.05 21.20
C ASP A 25 -15.00 1.71 20.26
N GLY A 26 -15.44 0.44 20.32
CA GLY A 26 -16.55 -0.08 19.53
C GLY A 26 -16.28 -0.27 18.04
N LYS A 27 -15.04 -0.08 17.57
CA LYS A 27 -14.64 -0.32 16.18
C LYS A 27 -13.82 -1.59 16.07
N GLU A 28 -14.22 -2.46 15.16
CA GLU A 28 -13.40 -3.61 14.78
C GLU A 28 -12.17 -3.14 13.99
N MET A 29 -11.00 -3.65 14.36
CA MET A 29 -9.69 -3.33 13.80
C MET A 29 -8.84 -4.60 13.70
N LEU A 30 -7.77 -4.54 12.90
CA LEU A 30 -6.74 -5.58 12.83
C LEU A 30 -5.85 -5.50 14.07
N ALA A 31 -5.48 -6.64 14.62
CA ALA A 31 -4.57 -6.74 15.76
C ALA A 31 -3.18 -7.20 15.30
N PRO A 32 -2.11 -6.85 16.03
CA PRO A 32 -0.76 -7.26 15.66
C PRO A 32 -0.46 -8.74 16.01
N ALA A 33 -1.19 -9.28 16.99
CA ALA A 33 -1.16 -10.67 17.45
C ALA A 33 -2.44 -10.95 18.25
N GLU A 34 -2.71 -12.21 18.61
CA GLU A 34 -3.81 -12.53 19.55
C GLU A 34 -3.52 -12.01 20.97
N VAL A 35 -2.25 -12.11 21.39
CA VAL A 35 -1.77 -11.65 22.72
C VAL A 35 -0.37 -11.09 22.56
N TRP A 36 -0.09 -9.94 23.20
CA TRP A 36 1.24 -9.36 23.27
C TRP A 36 1.45 -8.64 24.61
N GLY A 37 2.68 -8.65 25.12
CA GLY A 37 2.99 -8.15 26.46
C GLY A 37 3.50 -6.70 26.50
N ARG A 38 4.37 -6.31 25.58
CA ARG A 38 5.00 -4.98 25.55
C ARG A 38 5.23 -4.48 24.13
N LEU A 39 5.10 -3.18 23.93
CA LEU A 39 5.48 -2.51 22.69
C LEU A 39 6.97 -2.11 22.77
N ASN A 40 7.79 -2.72 21.92
CA ASN A 40 9.20 -2.31 21.74
C ASN A 40 9.50 -1.85 20.31
N ASN A 41 8.52 -1.98 19.42
CA ASN A 41 8.64 -1.60 18.02
C ASN A 41 7.86 -0.30 17.79
N THR A 42 8.21 0.41 16.73
CA THR A 42 7.43 1.53 16.22
C THR A 42 6.78 1.17 14.88
N GLU A 43 6.65 -0.10 14.52
CA GLU A 43 5.92 -0.50 13.32
C GLU A 43 4.41 -0.53 13.55
N SER A 44 3.68 -0.67 12.44
CA SER A 44 2.24 -0.93 12.44
C SER A 44 1.97 -2.33 11.89
N PRO A 45 2.41 -3.42 12.57
CA PRO A 45 2.23 -4.79 12.09
C PRO A 45 0.76 -5.18 11.89
N GLN A 46 -0.17 -4.50 12.56
CA GLN A 46 -1.62 -4.57 12.32
C GLN A 46 -1.96 -4.39 10.83
N LEU A 47 -1.21 -3.53 10.13
CA LEU A 47 -1.43 -3.19 8.73
C LEU A 47 -0.61 -4.03 7.75
N TYR A 48 0.13 -5.05 8.21
CA TYR A 48 0.85 -5.94 7.28
C TYR A 48 -0.09 -6.72 6.36
N GLY A 49 -1.31 -6.99 6.81
CA GLY A 49 -2.37 -7.53 5.96
C GLY A 49 -2.76 -6.61 4.80
N VAL A 50 -2.56 -5.29 4.93
CA VAL A 50 -2.73 -4.32 3.84
C VAL A 50 -1.53 -4.37 2.89
N TYR A 51 -0.32 -4.24 3.44
CA TYR A 51 0.93 -4.36 2.70
C TYR A 51 2.02 -4.93 3.61
N PRO A 52 2.82 -5.93 3.16
CA PRO A 52 2.96 -6.38 1.78
C PRO A 52 1.99 -7.48 1.34
N TRP A 53 1.17 -8.03 2.24
CA TRP A 53 0.41 -9.25 1.93
C TRP A 53 -0.83 -9.03 1.06
N GLY A 54 -1.47 -7.87 1.15
CA GLY A 54 -2.61 -7.52 0.29
C GLY A 54 -3.88 -8.33 0.53
N PHE A 55 -4.10 -8.80 1.77
CA PHE A 55 -5.37 -9.38 2.21
C PHE A 55 -6.47 -8.33 2.33
N TYR A 56 -6.10 -7.10 2.69
CA TYR A 56 -7.01 -5.96 2.83
C TYR A 56 -6.59 -4.81 1.90
N GLY A 57 -7.56 -4.01 1.48
CA GLY A 57 -7.36 -2.90 0.54
C GLY A 57 -8.59 -2.67 -0.33
N ILE A 58 -8.52 -1.69 -1.23
CA ILE A 58 -9.61 -1.42 -2.19
C ILE A 58 -9.95 -2.70 -2.97
N GLY A 59 -11.24 -3.00 -3.14
CA GLY A 59 -11.69 -4.21 -3.83
C GLY A 59 -11.45 -5.53 -3.08
N ARG A 60 -11.05 -5.48 -1.80
CA ARG A 60 -10.94 -6.64 -0.90
C ARG A 60 -12.02 -6.61 0.20
N PRO A 61 -12.37 -7.77 0.77
CA PRO A 61 -13.23 -7.82 1.96
C PRO A 61 -12.65 -7.03 3.13
N ASP A 62 -13.52 -6.66 4.08
CA ASP A 62 -13.15 -6.02 5.35
C ASP A 62 -12.29 -4.75 5.20
N LEU A 63 -12.41 -4.03 4.07
CA LEU A 63 -11.72 -2.76 3.84
C LEU A 63 -11.95 -1.76 5.00
N GLU A 64 -13.19 -1.66 5.49
CA GLU A 64 -13.53 -0.74 6.58
C GLU A 64 -12.78 -1.09 7.88
N VAL A 65 -12.53 -2.38 8.17
CA VAL A 65 -11.75 -2.81 9.34
C VAL A 65 -10.30 -2.32 9.22
N ALA A 66 -9.72 -2.43 8.03
CA ALA A 66 -8.36 -1.94 7.76
C ALA A 66 -8.29 -0.40 7.77
N ILE A 67 -9.31 0.29 7.26
CA ILE A 67 -9.44 1.76 7.37
C ILE A 67 -9.55 2.18 8.83
N ASN A 68 -10.39 1.51 9.63
CA ASN A 68 -10.52 1.76 11.06
C ASN A 68 -9.19 1.59 11.77
N THR A 69 -8.46 0.53 11.44
CA THR A 69 -7.10 0.29 11.96
C THR A 69 -6.18 1.46 11.64
N TYR A 70 -6.14 1.91 10.38
CA TYR A 70 -5.28 3.04 9.99
C TYR A 70 -5.65 4.37 10.66
N LYS A 71 -6.93 4.60 10.95
CA LYS A 71 -7.45 5.87 11.46
C LYS A 71 -7.51 5.96 12.98
N PHE A 72 -7.77 4.85 13.66
CA PHE A 72 -8.20 4.86 15.06
C PHE A 72 -7.44 3.90 15.95
N ASP A 73 -6.66 2.97 15.40
CA ASP A 73 -5.84 2.09 16.23
C ASP A 73 -4.80 2.92 17.00
N PRO A 74 -4.77 2.85 18.35
CA PRO A 74 -3.89 3.71 19.15
C PRO A 74 -2.41 3.54 18.82
N ASP A 75 -1.97 2.29 18.64
CA ASP A 75 -0.56 1.97 18.37
C ASP A 75 -0.19 2.45 16.95
N VAL A 76 -1.09 2.27 15.98
CA VAL A 76 -0.87 2.80 14.62
C VAL A 76 -0.82 4.32 14.62
N GLN A 77 -1.68 5.01 15.38
CA GLN A 77 -1.64 6.47 15.47
C GLN A 77 -0.34 6.96 16.12
N GLU A 78 0.09 6.33 17.21
CA GLU A 78 1.33 6.67 17.91
C GLU A 78 2.54 6.60 16.98
N PHE A 79 2.59 5.56 16.14
CA PHE A 79 3.76 5.30 15.30
C PHE A 79 3.68 5.83 13.87
N LYS A 80 2.60 6.52 13.51
CA LYS A 80 2.35 7.04 12.16
C LYS A 80 3.42 8.06 11.76
N SER A 81 4.16 7.78 10.69
CA SER A 81 5.25 8.65 10.21
C SER A 81 5.65 8.37 8.76
N HIS A 82 6.31 9.34 8.13
CA HIS A 82 6.98 9.21 6.81
C HIS A 82 8.47 8.87 6.93
N VAL A 83 9.07 9.01 8.11
CA VAL A 83 10.51 8.91 8.33
C VAL A 83 11.02 7.49 8.11
N GLY A 84 12.13 7.36 7.37
CA GLY A 84 12.83 6.12 7.09
C GLY A 84 11.96 5.06 6.41
N TRP A 85 12.08 3.80 6.84
CA TRP A 85 11.39 2.65 6.25
C TRP A 85 9.86 2.63 6.46
N LYS A 86 9.28 3.56 7.23
CA LYS A 86 7.84 3.57 7.57
C LYS A 86 6.95 3.53 6.33
N GLN A 87 5.86 2.77 6.41
CA GLN A 87 5.04 2.37 5.26
C GLN A 87 3.67 3.07 5.20
N HIS A 88 3.44 4.12 6.00
CA HIS A 88 2.12 4.73 6.16
C HIS A 88 1.54 5.37 4.89
N ASN A 89 2.39 5.81 3.96
CA ASN A 89 1.97 6.24 2.64
C ASN A 89 1.43 5.08 1.79
N ILE A 90 2.09 3.90 1.87
CA ILE A 90 1.68 2.68 1.16
C ILE A 90 0.34 2.18 1.71
N PHE A 91 0.19 2.14 3.03
CA PHE A 91 -1.07 1.75 3.67
C PHE A 91 -2.20 2.69 3.25
N ALA A 92 -1.99 4.00 3.33
CA ALA A 92 -3.00 4.98 2.91
C ALA A 92 -3.40 4.81 1.43
N ALA A 93 -2.41 4.60 0.54
CA ALA A 93 -2.65 4.38 -0.88
C ALA A 93 -3.49 3.12 -1.15
N ARG A 94 -3.19 2.01 -0.49
CA ARG A 94 -3.95 0.76 -0.64
C ARG A 94 -5.34 0.77 -0.02
N LEU A 95 -5.59 1.70 0.91
CA LEU A 95 -6.86 1.87 1.60
C LEU A 95 -7.78 2.93 0.97
N GLY A 96 -7.37 3.62 -0.10
CA GLY A 96 -8.21 4.67 -0.70
C GLY A 96 -8.17 6.00 0.04
N LEU A 97 -7.24 6.19 0.96
CA LEU A 97 -7.16 7.38 1.80
C LEU A 97 -6.37 8.47 1.08
N VAL A 98 -7.00 9.08 0.06
CA VAL A 98 -6.36 10.03 -0.88
C VAL A 98 -5.56 11.12 -0.16
N ASP A 99 -6.16 11.81 0.81
CA ASP A 99 -5.50 12.92 1.52
C ASP A 99 -4.28 12.47 2.33
N GLU A 100 -4.38 11.32 3.01
CA GLU A 100 -3.27 10.75 3.78
C GLU A 100 -2.17 10.24 2.85
N ALA A 101 -2.53 9.56 1.75
CA ALA A 101 -1.59 9.08 0.76
C ALA A 101 -0.83 10.25 0.10
N LYS A 102 -1.56 11.29 -0.30
CA LYS A 102 -1.01 12.55 -0.81
C LYS A 102 0.00 13.15 0.17
N LYS A 103 -0.40 13.33 1.43
CA LYS A 103 0.43 13.93 2.49
C LYS A 103 1.71 13.14 2.71
N TYR A 104 1.61 11.84 3.02
CA TYR A 104 2.76 11.05 3.42
C TYR A 104 3.68 10.71 2.22
N THR A 105 3.14 10.51 1.01
CA THR A 105 3.98 10.34 -0.19
C THR A 105 4.73 11.63 -0.53
N SER A 106 4.07 12.79 -0.43
CA SER A 106 4.74 14.09 -0.65
C SER A 106 5.88 14.29 0.34
N LEU A 107 5.65 14.05 1.63
CA LEU A 107 6.68 14.16 2.68
C LEU A 107 7.86 13.21 2.42
N LYS A 108 7.61 11.98 1.96
CA LYS A 108 8.70 11.06 1.62
C LYS A 108 9.55 11.52 0.44
N LEU A 109 8.98 12.24 -0.52
CA LEU A 109 9.66 12.65 -1.75
C LEU A 109 10.19 14.10 -1.72
N GLN A 110 10.05 14.80 -0.58
CA GLN A 110 10.65 16.13 -0.38
C GLN A 110 12.17 16.07 -0.42
N ASN A 111 12.80 17.18 -0.81
CA ASN A 111 14.26 17.30 -0.73
C ASN A 111 14.73 17.20 0.73
N SER A 112 15.79 16.43 0.96
CA SER A 112 16.54 16.49 2.21
C SER A 112 17.39 17.76 2.28
N GLU A 113 17.83 18.12 3.49
CA GLU A 113 18.75 19.25 3.74
C GLU A 113 20.20 18.94 3.32
N ARG A 114 20.45 17.79 2.71
CA ARG A 114 21.79 17.36 2.31
C ARG A 114 22.18 17.95 0.95
N ARG A 115 23.47 17.90 0.65
CA ARG A 115 24.01 18.33 -0.66
C ARG A 115 23.32 17.63 -1.83
N PHE A 116 23.01 16.34 -1.68
CA PHE A 116 22.20 15.58 -2.63
C PHE A 116 20.77 15.50 -2.11
N PRO A 117 19.77 16.06 -2.81
CA PRO A 117 18.41 16.16 -2.27
C PRO A 117 17.78 14.80 -1.90
N ALA A 118 18.12 13.74 -2.62
CA ALA A 118 17.65 12.38 -2.34
C ALA A 118 18.46 11.64 -1.26
N PHE A 119 19.42 12.28 -0.58
CA PHE A 119 20.16 11.66 0.54
C PHE A 119 19.41 11.89 1.85
N TRP A 120 18.24 11.28 1.97
CA TRP A 120 17.39 11.38 3.16
C TRP A 120 18.05 10.81 4.42
N GLY A 121 17.53 11.24 5.58
CA GLY A 121 17.90 10.74 6.89
C GLY A 121 18.81 11.65 7.75
N PRO A 122 19.24 11.15 8.93
CA PRO A 122 19.00 9.78 9.40
C PRO A 122 17.55 9.58 9.81
N GLY A 123 17.00 8.41 9.48
CA GLY A 123 15.72 7.94 9.99
C GLY A 123 15.97 6.91 11.09
N PHE A 124 15.76 5.64 10.74
CA PHE A 124 16.15 4.50 11.57
C PHE A 124 17.52 3.93 11.18
N ASP A 125 18.01 4.31 10.00
CA ASP A 125 19.30 3.92 9.41
C ASP A 125 20.27 5.12 9.31
N TRP A 126 21.40 4.92 8.61
CA TRP A 126 22.40 5.96 8.34
C TRP A 126 21.99 6.90 7.19
N VAL A 127 22.82 7.91 6.89
CA VAL A 127 22.64 8.82 5.74
C VAL A 127 23.58 8.39 4.60
N PRO A 128 23.08 8.14 3.37
CA PRO A 128 21.68 8.19 2.95
C PRO A 128 20.87 6.96 3.41
N ASP A 129 19.63 7.21 3.84
CA ASP A 129 18.63 6.18 4.15
C ASP A 129 17.96 5.72 2.84
N HIS A 130 18.33 4.54 2.35
CA HIS A 130 17.80 4.00 1.10
C HIS A 130 16.36 3.47 1.23
N ASN A 131 15.91 3.15 2.45
CA ASN A 131 14.56 2.64 2.68
C ASN A 131 13.52 3.75 2.56
N TRP A 132 13.91 4.99 2.85
CA TRP A 132 13.08 6.18 2.71
C TRP A 132 12.53 6.35 1.29
N GLY A 133 13.42 6.44 0.31
CA GLY A 133 13.05 6.62 -1.09
C GLY A 133 12.28 5.41 -1.63
N GLY A 134 12.71 4.19 -1.27
CA GLY A 134 12.04 2.95 -1.69
C GLY A 134 10.57 2.89 -1.26
N SER A 135 10.30 3.14 0.02
CA SER A 135 8.92 3.18 0.54
C SER A 135 8.11 4.36 -0.04
N GLY A 136 8.76 5.50 -0.34
CA GLY A 136 8.15 6.62 -1.06
C GLY A 136 7.66 6.21 -2.45
N MET A 137 8.53 5.57 -3.22
CA MET A 137 8.24 5.12 -4.59
C MET A 137 7.19 4.02 -4.66
N ILE A 138 7.14 3.12 -3.68
CA ILE A 138 6.08 2.11 -3.60
C ILE A 138 4.73 2.80 -3.37
N GLY A 139 4.65 3.71 -2.39
CA GLY A 139 3.39 4.41 -2.12
C GLY A 139 2.91 5.25 -3.30
N LEU A 140 3.82 5.93 -4.01
CA LEU A 140 3.48 6.67 -5.24
C LEU A 140 2.89 5.75 -6.32
N GLN A 141 3.49 4.58 -6.53
CA GLN A 141 2.98 3.61 -7.50
C GLN A 141 1.64 3.02 -7.07
N GLU A 142 1.47 2.69 -5.79
CA GLU A 142 0.21 2.18 -5.23
C GLU A 142 -0.91 3.23 -5.27
N MET A 143 -0.60 4.52 -5.28
CA MET A 143 -1.60 5.58 -5.53
C MET A 143 -2.10 5.58 -6.98
N LEU A 144 -1.23 5.23 -7.93
CA LEU A 144 -1.50 5.24 -9.38
C LEU A 144 -2.10 3.93 -9.90
N MET A 145 -1.62 2.78 -9.42
CA MET A 145 -2.04 1.49 -9.92
C MET A 145 -1.96 0.40 -8.85
N GLN A 146 -3.04 -0.36 -8.72
CA GLN A 146 -3.12 -1.55 -7.86
C GLN A 146 -3.58 -2.74 -8.70
N VAL A 147 -3.07 -3.94 -8.39
CA VAL A 147 -3.45 -5.17 -9.10
C VAL A 147 -3.96 -6.22 -8.12
N HIS A 148 -5.12 -6.80 -8.44
CA HIS A 148 -5.76 -7.84 -7.63
C HIS A 148 -6.18 -9.02 -8.52
N GLY A 149 -5.33 -10.05 -8.57
CA GLY A 149 -5.53 -11.12 -9.54
C GLY A 149 -5.37 -10.58 -10.95
N ASP A 150 -6.42 -10.67 -11.75
CA ASP A 150 -6.44 -10.14 -13.11
C ASP A 150 -6.83 -8.65 -13.16
N ASP A 151 -7.63 -8.17 -12.19
CA ASP A 151 -8.11 -6.80 -12.11
C ASP A 151 -6.96 -5.79 -11.93
N ILE A 152 -7.00 -4.71 -12.70
CA ILE A 152 -6.04 -3.60 -12.61
C ILE A 152 -6.78 -2.31 -12.30
N TYR A 153 -6.57 -1.76 -11.12
CA TYR A 153 -7.19 -0.51 -10.68
C TYR A 153 -6.25 0.65 -10.99
N LEU A 154 -6.74 1.63 -11.75
CA LEU A 154 -6.03 2.85 -12.06
C LEU A 154 -6.54 4.01 -11.22
N LEU A 155 -5.59 4.84 -10.79
CA LEU A 155 -5.80 6.01 -9.94
C LEU A 155 -6.60 5.68 -8.65
N PRO A 156 -6.35 4.53 -7.98
CA PRO A 156 -7.14 4.11 -6.81
C PRO A 156 -7.07 5.09 -5.62
N SER A 157 -5.97 5.84 -5.50
CA SER A 157 -5.77 6.85 -4.46
C SER A 157 -5.04 8.09 -5.01
N TRP A 158 -5.35 8.47 -6.25
CA TRP A 158 -4.70 9.61 -6.90
C TRP A 158 -5.49 10.91 -6.68
N PRO A 159 -4.85 12.02 -6.23
CA PRO A 159 -5.52 13.32 -6.12
C PRO A 159 -5.98 13.84 -7.50
N LYS A 160 -7.22 14.30 -7.62
CA LYS A 160 -7.82 14.76 -8.89
C LYS A 160 -7.10 15.95 -9.52
N GLU A 161 -6.49 16.76 -8.67
CA GLU A 161 -5.75 17.96 -9.05
C GLU A 161 -4.30 17.69 -9.47
N TRP A 162 -3.83 16.44 -9.40
CA TRP A 162 -2.47 16.09 -9.79
C TRP A 162 -2.41 15.60 -11.23
N ASP A 163 -1.75 16.37 -12.08
CA ASP A 163 -1.40 15.92 -13.43
C ASP A 163 -0.27 14.87 -13.38
N VAL A 164 -0.34 13.86 -14.25
CA VAL A 164 0.68 12.81 -14.36
C VAL A 164 0.76 12.19 -15.75
N ASP A 165 1.97 11.98 -16.23
CA ASP A 165 2.31 11.01 -17.27
C ASP A 165 2.99 9.82 -16.59
N PHE A 166 2.44 8.62 -16.79
CA PHE A 166 2.95 7.42 -16.15
C PHE A 166 3.06 6.27 -17.14
N LYS A 167 4.00 5.37 -16.85
CA LYS A 167 4.08 4.04 -17.44
C LYS A 167 4.48 3.03 -16.38
N LEU A 168 3.58 2.09 -16.06
CA LEU A 168 3.76 1.11 -14.99
C LEU A 168 3.63 -0.33 -15.51
N HIS A 169 4.29 -1.25 -14.81
CA HIS A 169 4.21 -2.68 -15.07
C HIS A 169 3.13 -3.33 -14.22
N ALA A 170 2.32 -4.18 -14.84
CA ALA A 170 1.38 -5.09 -14.19
C ALA A 170 1.77 -6.55 -14.48
N PRO A 171 1.30 -7.52 -13.67
CA PRO A 171 1.50 -8.96 -13.90
C PRO A 171 1.11 -9.40 -15.32
N GLN A 172 1.58 -10.59 -15.71
CA GLN A 172 1.36 -11.16 -17.05
C GLN A 172 1.96 -10.28 -18.17
N ASN A 173 3.20 -9.82 -17.95
CA ASN A 173 3.98 -9.01 -18.89
C ASN A 173 3.20 -7.81 -19.46
N THR A 174 2.47 -7.11 -18.58
CA THR A 174 1.58 -6.03 -18.98
C THR A 174 2.22 -4.68 -18.67
N THR A 175 2.04 -3.72 -19.57
CA THR A 175 2.40 -2.32 -19.35
C THR A 175 1.20 -1.45 -19.58
N ILE A 176 1.01 -0.47 -18.70
CA ILE A 176 -0.02 0.55 -18.82
C ILE A 176 0.67 1.89 -18.83
N GLN A 177 0.45 2.63 -19.92
CA GLN A 177 0.90 4.01 -20.08
C GLN A 177 -0.32 4.90 -20.13
N GLY A 178 -0.32 6.01 -19.40
CA GLY A 178 -1.42 6.95 -19.42
C GLY A 178 -1.02 8.37 -19.08
N VAL A 179 -1.87 9.29 -19.53
CA VAL A 179 -1.79 10.72 -19.19
C VAL A 179 -3.07 11.09 -18.49
N TYR A 180 -2.97 11.52 -17.23
CA TYR A 180 -4.08 12.08 -16.45
C TYR A 180 -3.83 13.57 -16.27
N LYS A 181 -4.79 14.39 -16.69
CA LYS A 181 -4.66 15.84 -16.69
C LYS A 181 -6.02 16.51 -16.51
N ASP A 182 -6.06 17.59 -15.74
CA ASP A 182 -7.28 18.38 -15.53
C ASP A 182 -8.46 17.53 -15.02
N GLY A 183 -8.18 16.55 -14.15
CA GLY A 183 -9.21 15.68 -13.59
C GLY A 183 -9.59 14.45 -14.42
N GLU A 184 -9.01 14.25 -15.61
CA GLU A 184 -9.42 13.20 -16.56
C GLU A 184 -8.25 12.45 -17.20
N ILE A 185 -8.47 11.17 -17.56
CA ILE A 185 -7.51 10.41 -18.38
C ILE A 185 -7.61 10.88 -19.83
N LYS A 186 -6.55 11.51 -20.34
CA LYS A 186 -6.44 12.00 -21.72
C LYS A 186 -5.90 10.95 -22.68
N GLU A 187 -5.01 10.08 -22.21
CA GLU A 187 -4.46 8.97 -22.98
C GLU A 187 -4.37 7.72 -22.12
N LEU A 188 -4.66 6.54 -22.70
CA LEU A 188 -4.45 5.24 -22.07
C LEU A 188 -4.05 4.19 -23.10
N LYS A 189 -2.82 3.68 -22.98
CA LYS A 189 -2.24 2.62 -23.81
C LYS A 189 -1.94 1.42 -22.93
N VAL A 190 -2.38 0.25 -23.35
CA VAL A 190 -2.26 -1.00 -22.60
C VAL A 190 -1.67 -2.03 -23.52
N PHE A 191 -0.60 -2.67 -23.08
CA PHE A 191 0.05 -3.75 -23.81
C PHE A 191 0.22 -4.97 -22.91
N PRO A 192 -0.22 -6.18 -23.33
CA PRO A 192 -0.96 -6.45 -24.57
C PRO A 192 -2.40 -5.91 -24.50
N GLU A 193 -2.99 -5.55 -25.64
CA GLU A 193 -4.30 -4.89 -25.68
C GLU A 193 -5.44 -5.70 -25.07
N ILE A 194 -5.31 -7.03 -25.05
CA ILE A 194 -6.31 -7.92 -24.44
C ILE A 194 -6.52 -7.63 -22.94
N ARG A 195 -5.53 -7.04 -22.27
CA ARG A 195 -5.59 -6.67 -20.85
C ARG A 195 -6.39 -5.39 -20.60
N LYS A 196 -6.80 -4.65 -21.64
CA LYS A 196 -7.67 -3.46 -21.50
C LYS A 196 -8.95 -3.77 -20.73
N LYS A 197 -9.50 -4.98 -20.93
CA LYS A 197 -10.73 -5.44 -20.29
C LYS A 197 -10.61 -5.56 -18.75
N ASP A 198 -9.39 -5.67 -18.23
CA ASP A 198 -9.13 -5.86 -16.81
C ASP A 198 -8.96 -4.53 -16.07
N ILE A 199 -8.96 -3.39 -16.79
CA ILE A 199 -8.76 -2.06 -16.20
C ILE A 199 -10.04 -1.50 -15.60
N LYS A 200 -9.94 -0.99 -14.38
CA LYS A 200 -10.99 -0.20 -13.71
C LYS A 200 -10.39 1.12 -13.23
N VAL A 201 -10.94 2.24 -13.69
CA VAL A 201 -10.53 3.58 -13.24
C VAL A 201 -11.39 3.97 -12.06
N LEU A 202 -10.77 4.35 -10.93
CA LEU A 202 -11.48 4.57 -9.66
C LEU A 202 -11.56 6.04 -9.21
N ASN A 203 -10.94 6.96 -9.94
CA ASN A 203 -10.83 8.38 -9.60
C ASN A 203 -12.12 9.17 -9.89
#